data_AF-A0A973SBL4-F1
#
_entry.id   AF-A0A973SBL4-F1
#
_cell.length_a   1.000
_cell.length_b   1.000
_cell.length_c   1.000
_cell.angle_alpha   90.00
_cell.angle_beta   90.00
_cell.angle_gamma   90.00
#
_symmetry.space_group_name_H-M   'P 1'
#
loop_
_entity.id
_entity.type
_entity.pdbx_description
1 polymer ?
#
loop_
_entity_poly.entity_id
_entity_poly.type
_entity_poly.pdbx_seq_one_letter_code
_entity_poly.pdbx_strand_id
1 'polypeptide(L)'
;MRDSGVSVGQPIFVGRDNCIACGSSCLREVAGGSFSDDPLRSFISADPWGENPLPVLAEHRWSLVECECGQRFHRNILSPQWNEVRFSRWMSAEAIDQFEAEHGCNPDAASHVQHVLRLKALGVERVLDFGCGFGRFLEMCCLFGLEAHGVDRSNARRSGANVQIHAELDEAPGTYDAITMFEVLEHLDDPLAMLKTLRGRLNPGGVMVVEVPDTSDVDGIVDRRSYHKIHPLDHINAFTPESLVAIMGRAGFEPIAKRAAFVTTSLERVAKDVAKASLKQSSTQRYFRVA
;
A
#
# COMPACT_ATOMS: atom_id res chain seq x y z
N MET A 1 -5.83 10.97 -27.29
CA MET A 1 -4.67 11.47 -26.53
C MET A 1 -5.02 12.86 -26.03
N ARG A 2 -5.48 12.97 -24.77
CA ARG A 2 -5.65 14.29 -24.14
C ARG A 2 -4.30 14.60 -23.51
N ASP A 3 -3.68 15.68 -23.98
CA ASP A 3 -2.54 16.32 -23.35
C ASP A 3 -2.92 16.56 -21.88
N SER A 4 -2.30 15.85 -20.93
CA SER A 4 -2.49 16.09 -19.50
C SER A 4 -1.75 17.37 -19.14
N GLY A 5 -2.30 18.47 -19.63
CA GLY A 5 -1.77 19.82 -19.49
C GLY A 5 -1.80 20.24 -18.04
N VAL A 6 -0.75 19.87 -17.30
CA VAL A 6 -0.40 20.62 -16.11
C VAL A 6 0.01 22.01 -16.58
N SER A 7 -0.87 22.97 -16.36
CA SER A 7 -0.62 24.37 -16.70
C SER A 7 0.54 24.89 -15.86
N VAL A 8 1.44 25.62 -16.52
CA VAL A 8 2.54 26.35 -15.88
C VAL A 8 1.92 27.29 -14.82
N GLY A 9 2.01 26.92 -13.54
CA GLY A 9 1.49 27.71 -12.41
C GLY A 9 0.77 26.95 -11.30
N GLN A 10 0.40 25.67 -11.48
CA GLN A 10 -0.20 24.87 -10.40
C GLN A 10 0.87 24.37 -9.40
N PRO A 11 0.57 24.35 -8.08
CA PRO A 11 1.54 23.88 -7.08
C PRO A 11 1.83 22.38 -7.26
N ILE A 12 3.11 22.03 -7.26
CA ILE A 12 3.56 20.63 -7.36
C ILE A 12 3.14 19.83 -6.12
N PHE A 13 3.26 20.45 -4.94
CA PHE A 13 2.93 19.82 -3.67
C PHE A 13 1.75 20.52 -2.99
N VAL A 14 0.96 19.73 -2.26
CA VAL A 14 -0.02 20.19 -1.27
C VAL A 14 0.43 19.80 0.13
N GLY A 15 0.18 20.69 1.09
CA GLY A 15 0.50 20.49 2.50
C GLY A 15 -0.62 19.71 3.23
N ARG A 16 -0.20 18.84 4.14
CA ARG A 16 -1.06 18.12 5.09
C ARG A 16 -0.74 18.61 6.50
N ASP A 17 -1.49 19.60 6.96
CA ASP A 17 -1.26 20.26 8.26
C ASP A 17 -1.99 19.60 9.43
N ASN A 18 -2.80 18.58 9.15
CA ASN A 18 -3.52 17.79 10.14
C ASN A 18 -3.16 16.30 10.00
N CYS A 19 -3.09 15.61 11.13
CA CYS A 19 -2.77 14.19 11.18
C CYS A 19 -3.83 13.34 10.46
N ILE A 20 -3.38 12.47 9.55
CA ILE A 20 -4.21 11.53 8.77
C ILE A 20 -4.99 10.52 9.63
N ALA A 21 -4.59 10.32 10.89
CA ALA A 21 -5.25 9.42 11.82
C ALA A 21 -6.17 10.15 12.80
N CYS A 22 -5.73 11.26 13.40
CA CYS A 22 -6.46 11.91 14.50
C CYS A 22 -6.93 13.34 14.25
N GLY A 23 -6.52 13.97 13.15
CA GLY A 23 -6.86 15.35 12.83
C GLY A 23 -6.09 16.41 13.63
N SER A 24 -5.29 16.04 14.63
CA SER A 24 -4.45 17.00 15.38
C SER A 24 -3.47 17.70 14.45
N SER A 25 -3.25 19.00 14.69
CA SER A 25 -2.21 19.81 14.04
C SER A 25 -0.88 19.80 14.80
N CYS A 26 -0.80 19.09 15.93
CA CYS A 26 0.44 18.90 16.68
C CYS A 26 1.35 17.91 15.93
N LEU A 27 2.21 18.46 15.07
CA LEU A 27 3.09 17.72 14.17
C LEU A 27 4.54 18.15 14.41
N ARG A 28 5.41 17.17 14.64
CA ARG A 28 6.86 17.34 14.76
C ARG A 28 7.55 16.78 13.52
N GLU A 29 8.48 17.52 12.94
CA GLU A 29 9.32 16.98 11.87
C GLU A 29 10.28 15.92 12.43
N VAL A 30 10.33 14.75 11.78
CA VAL A 30 11.21 13.63 12.12
C VAL A 30 12.38 13.54 11.15
N ALA A 31 12.12 13.82 9.87
CA ALA A 31 13.14 13.85 8.83
C ALA A 31 12.71 14.78 7.69
N GLY A 32 13.67 15.29 6.92
CA GLY A 32 13.40 16.12 5.75
C GLY A 32 14.67 16.42 4.98
N GLY A 33 14.53 16.93 3.76
CA GLY A 33 15.67 17.21 2.87
C GLY A 33 15.24 17.83 1.54
N SER A 34 16.22 18.11 0.67
CA SER A 34 15.95 18.48 -0.73
C SER A 34 15.80 17.24 -1.59
N PHE A 35 14.97 17.32 -2.64
CA PHE A 35 14.95 16.30 -3.70
C PHE A 35 16.24 16.29 -4.55
N SER A 36 17.04 17.36 -4.47
CA SER A 36 18.36 17.45 -5.11
C SER A 36 19.49 16.82 -4.29
N ASP A 37 19.24 16.47 -3.03
CA ASP A 37 20.28 15.94 -2.14
C ASP A 37 20.38 14.41 -2.26
N ASP A 38 21.61 13.89 -2.22
CA ASP A 38 21.86 12.46 -2.04
C ASP A 38 21.71 12.08 -0.55
N PRO A 39 21.19 10.88 -0.23
CA PRO A 39 20.95 9.76 -1.15
C PRO A 39 19.57 9.74 -1.83
N LEU A 40 18.65 10.66 -1.53
CA LEU A 40 17.30 10.68 -2.10
C LEU A 40 17.33 10.84 -3.62
N ARG A 41 18.12 11.79 -4.15
CA ARG A 41 18.23 12.03 -5.58
C ARG A 41 18.64 10.76 -6.34
N SER A 42 19.68 10.07 -5.87
CA SER A 42 20.13 8.80 -6.45
C SER A 42 19.16 7.64 -6.24
N PHE A 43 18.36 7.68 -5.17
CA PHE A 43 17.29 6.72 -4.93
C PHE A 43 16.18 6.89 -5.97
N ILE A 44 15.60 8.09 -6.08
CA ILE A 44 14.58 8.42 -7.09
C ILE A 44 15.12 8.15 -8.49
N SER A 45 16.35 8.54 -8.81
CA SER A 45 16.92 8.28 -10.16
C SER A 45 16.94 6.81 -10.57
N ALA A 46 16.87 5.88 -9.61
CA ALA A 46 16.90 4.44 -9.85
C ALA A 46 15.51 3.80 -10.03
N ASP A 47 14.43 4.54 -9.78
CA ASP A 47 13.06 4.05 -9.98
C ASP A 47 12.70 4.00 -11.48
N PRO A 48 11.70 3.18 -11.86
CA PRO A 48 11.35 2.95 -13.25
C PRO A 48 10.52 4.10 -13.84
N TRP A 49 11.20 5.19 -14.17
CA TRP A 49 10.55 6.36 -14.77
C TRP A 49 10.46 6.26 -16.29
N GLY A 50 9.26 6.45 -16.84
CA GLY A 50 9.05 6.81 -18.24
C GLY A 50 9.53 8.23 -18.54
N GLU A 51 9.25 9.17 -17.63
CA GLU A 51 9.80 10.53 -17.64
C GLU A 51 10.40 10.86 -16.26
N ASN A 52 11.67 11.28 -16.24
CA ASN A 52 12.40 11.55 -15.01
C ASN A 52 11.77 12.74 -14.25
N PRO A 53 11.32 12.55 -12.99
CA PRO A 53 10.68 13.60 -12.22
C PRO A 53 11.68 14.62 -11.62
N LEU A 54 12.97 14.28 -11.51
CA LEU A 54 13.94 15.10 -10.78
C LEU A 54 14.10 16.55 -11.27
N PRO A 55 14.08 16.86 -12.59
CA PRO A 55 14.12 18.25 -13.05
C PRO A 55 12.95 19.10 -12.53
N VAL A 56 11.78 18.50 -12.32
CA VAL A 56 10.61 19.16 -11.74
C VAL A 56 10.75 19.32 -10.23
N LEU A 57 11.39 18.36 -9.57
CA LEU A 57 11.49 18.28 -8.11
C LEU A 57 12.70 19.03 -7.52
N ALA A 58 13.68 19.43 -8.35
CA ALA A 58 15.00 19.86 -7.90
C ALA A 58 15.00 20.98 -6.84
N GLU A 59 14.06 21.94 -6.95
CA GLU A 59 13.94 23.09 -6.04
C GLU A 59 13.02 22.82 -4.84
N HIS A 60 12.45 21.61 -4.74
CA HIS A 60 11.48 21.25 -3.70
C HIS A 60 12.12 20.47 -2.56
N ARG A 61 11.41 20.49 -1.42
CA ARG A 61 11.79 19.79 -0.20
C ARG A 61 10.71 18.82 0.22
N TRP A 62 11.12 17.72 0.83
CA TRP A 62 10.23 16.76 1.47
C TRP A 62 10.40 16.84 2.99
N SER A 63 9.34 16.48 3.71
CA SER A 63 9.30 16.47 5.17
C SER A 63 8.44 15.30 5.62
N LEU A 64 8.98 14.46 6.51
CA LEU A 64 8.28 13.41 7.23
C LEU A 64 7.98 13.94 8.63
N VAL A 65 6.70 13.94 9.00
CA VAL A 65 6.23 14.40 10.30
C VAL A 65 5.65 13.26 11.11
N GLU A 66 5.68 13.43 12.43
CA GLU A 66 5.04 12.55 13.40
C GLU A 66 4.05 13.37 14.23
N CYS A 67 2.85 12.83 14.38
CA CYS A 67 1.83 13.37 15.27
C CYS A 67 2.02 12.86 16.70
N GLU A 68 1.53 13.60 17.69
CA GLU A 68 1.47 13.17 19.10
C GLU A 68 0.77 11.80 19.29
N CYS A 69 -0.12 11.40 18.38
CA CYS A 69 -0.74 10.08 18.40
C CYS A 69 0.15 8.95 17.84
N GLY A 70 1.39 9.23 17.47
CA GLY A 70 2.37 8.29 16.92
C GLY A 70 2.27 8.04 15.41
N GLN A 71 1.32 8.65 14.70
CA GLN A 71 1.19 8.48 13.25
C GLN A 71 2.27 9.29 12.51
N ARG A 72 3.00 8.63 11.60
CA ARG A 72 3.99 9.26 10.72
C ARG A 72 3.48 9.39 9.28
N PHE A 73 3.77 10.50 8.60
CA PHE A 73 3.37 10.74 7.22
C PHE A 73 4.13 11.93 6.61
N HIS A 74 4.20 12.01 5.28
CA HIS A 74 4.83 13.13 4.59
C HIS A 74 3.98 14.41 4.68
N ARG A 75 4.52 15.50 5.21
CA ARG A 75 3.79 16.77 5.29
C ARG A 75 3.39 17.29 3.91
N ASN A 76 4.25 17.11 2.91
CA ASN A 76 4.00 17.56 1.54
C ASN A 76 3.84 16.33 0.64
N ILE A 77 2.73 16.25 -0.10
CA ILE A 77 2.48 15.21 -1.10
C ILE A 77 2.21 15.86 -2.45
N LEU A 78 2.34 15.12 -3.54
CA LEU A 78 1.99 15.64 -4.86
C LEU A 78 0.54 16.12 -4.86
N SER A 79 0.27 17.27 -5.47
CA SER A 79 -1.11 17.71 -5.69
C SER A 79 -1.83 16.70 -6.61
N PRO A 80 -3.18 16.63 -6.58
CA PRO A 80 -3.92 15.65 -7.38
C PRO A 80 -3.52 15.64 -8.86
N GLN A 81 -3.29 16.81 -9.45
CA GLN A 81 -2.88 16.95 -10.85
C GLN A 81 -1.47 16.41 -11.10
N TRP A 82 -0.55 16.66 -10.17
CA TRP A 82 0.81 16.12 -10.28
C TRP A 82 0.89 14.63 -9.91
N ASN A 83 -0.03 14.12 -9.09
CA ASN A 83 -0.18 12.69 -8.87
C ASN A 83 -0.74 11.98 -10.12
N GLU A 84 -1.65 12.62 -10.87
CA GLU A 84 -2.06 12.14 -12.19
C GLU A 84 -0.88 12.13 -13.18
N VAL A 85 -0.01 13.15 -13.18
CA VAL A 85 1.24 13.13 -13.96
C VAL A 85 2.15 12.00 -13.51
N ARG A 86 2.27 11.75 -12.20
CA ARG A 86 3.04 10.63 -11.67
C ARG A 86 2.57 9.32 -12.27
N PHE A 87 1.28 9.03 -12.27
CA PHE A 87 0.75 7.77 -12.81
C PHE A 87 0.69 7.70 -14.35
N SER A 88 0.56 8.83 -15.06
CA SER A 88 0.38 8.83 -16.51
C SER A 88 1.66 9.02 -17.31
N ARG A 89 2.66 9.71 -16.75
CA ARG A 89 3.91 10.09 -17.44
C ARG A 89 5.13 9.55 -16.74
N TRP A 90 5.28 9.85 -15.45
CA TRP A 90 6.50 9.48 -14.72
C TRP A 90 6.56 7.98 -14.52
N MET A 91 5.54 7.36 -13.95
CA MET A 91 5.38 5.91 -13.79
C MET A 91 4.37 5.41 -14.83
N SER A 92 4.63 5.66 -16.12
CA SER A 92 3.73 5.21 -17.18
C SER A 92 3.60 3.68 -17.15
N ALA A 93 2.48 3.18 -17.70
CA ALA A 93 2.23 1.74 -17.76
C ALA A 93 3.40 1.01 -18.46
N GLU A 94 3.96 1.58 -19.52
CA GLU A 94 5.09 1.00 -20.25
C GLU A 94 6.36 0.91 -19.40
N ALA A 95 6.65 1.93 -18.58
CA ALA A 95 7.83 1.94 -17.71
C ALA A 95 7.69 0.92 -16.57
N ILE A 96 6.49 0.82 -15.98
CA ILE A 96 6.17 -0.18 -14.96
C ILE A 96 6.27 -1.58 -15.57
N ASP A 97 5.65 -1.82 -16.72
CA ASP A 97 5.65 -3.11 -17.41
C ASP A 97 7.07 -3.56 -17.76
N GLN A 98 7.92 -2.64 -18.25
CA GLN A 98 9.32 -2.93 -18.55
C GLN A 98 10.09 -3.28 -17.27
N PHE A 99 9.94 -2.52 -16.20
CA PHE A 99 10.60 -2.79 -14.93
C PHE A 99 10.21 -4.15 -14.36
N GLU A 100 8.91 -4.45 -14.36
CA GLU A 100 8.38 -5.73 -13.90
C GLU A 100 8.79 -6.90 -14.81
N ALA A 101 8.94 -6.69 -16.12
CA ALA A 101 9.47 -7.70 -17.03
C ALA A 101 10.97 -8.00 -16.78
N GLU A 102 11.76 -6.97 -16.48
CA GLU A 102 13.21 -7.09 -16.25
C GLU A 102 13.54 -7.67 -14.87
N HIS A 103 12.77 -7.32 -13.84
CA HIS A 103 13.02 -7.69 -12.44
C HIS A 103 12.12 -8.82 -11.94
N GLY A 104 11.13 -9.20 -12.75
CA GLY A 104 10.06 -10.13 -12.39
C GLY A 104 8.98 -9.46 -11.54
N CYS A 105 7.74 -9.91 -11.69
CA CYS A 105 6.66 -9.56 -10.77
C CYS A 105 6.97 -10.23 -9.40
N ASN A 106 6.98 -9.43 -8.32
CA ASN A 106 7.48 -9.76 -6.97
C ASN A 106 7.21 -11.24 -6.54
N PRO A 107 8.24 -12.02 -6.12
CA PRO A 107 8.16 -13.47 -5.91
C PRO A 107 7.39 -13.98 -4.68
N ASP A 108 6.47 -13.21 -4.09
CA ASP A 108 5.86 -13.59 -2.81
C ASP A 108 4.65 -14.55 -2.89
N ALA A 109 4.73 -15.51 -3.83
CA ALA A 109 3.75 -16.59 -3.93
C ALA A 109 3.59 -17.35 -2.59
N ALA A 110 4.66 -17.41 -1.77
CA ALA A 110 4.62 -18.04 -0.46
C ALA A 110 3.73 -17.27 0.53
N SER A 111 3.89 -15.94 0.64
CA SER A 111 3.01 -15.13 1.50
C SER A 111 1.57 -15.18 1.02
N HIS A 112 1.32 -15.06 -0.30
CA HIS A 112 -0.03 -15.18 -0.86
C HIS A 112 -0.70 -16.52 -0.50
N VAL A 113 0.02 -17.64 -0.62
CA VAL A 113 -0.51 -18.95 -0.21
C VAL A 113 -0.84 -18.96 1.29
N GLN A 114 0.03 -18.41 2.15
CA GLN A 114 -0.26 -18.32 3.58
C GLN A 114 -1.50 -17.48 3.87
N HIS A 115 -1.68 -16.35 3.19
CA HIS A 115 -2.87 -15.53 3.33
C HIS A 115 -4.13 -16.28 2.91
N VAL A 116 -4.13 -16.94 1.75
CA VAL A 116 -5.26 -17.74 1.28
C VAL A 116 -5.61 -18.86 2.27
N LEU A 117 -4.61 -19.58 2.78
CA LEU A 117 -4.82 -20.63 3.78
C LEU A 117 -5.45 -20.08 5.07
N ARG A 118 -4.99 -18.92 5.55
CA ARG A 118 -5.57 -18.24 6.73
C ARG A 118 -7.00 -17.79 6.48
N LEU A 119 -7.29 -17.20 5.31
CA LEU A 119 -8.64 -16.80 4.93
C LEU A 119 -9.60 -18.00 4.92
N LYS A 120 -9.21 -19.12 4.28
CA LYS A 120 -10.00 -20.35 4.31
C LYS A 120 -10.24 -20.87 5.72
N ALA A 121 -9.23 -20.79 6.57
CA ALA A 121 -9.34 -21.24 7.94
C ALA A 121 -10.27 -20.36 8.80
N LEU A 122 -10.49 -19.11 8.38
CA LEU A 122 -11.49 -18.20 8.95
C LEU A 122 -12.89 -18.40 8.33
N GLY A 123 -13.06 -19.34 7.40
CA GLY A 123 -14.34 -19.58 6.73
C GLY A 123 -14.69 -18.52 5.66
N VAL A 124 -13.69 -17.80 5.15
CA VAL A 124 -13.87 -16.83 4.07
C VAL A 124 -14.18 -17.58 2.77
N GLU A 125 -15.30 -17.21 2.14
CA GLU A 125 -15.70 -17.69 0.81
C GLU A 125 -15.51 -16.61 -0.24
N ARG A 126 -15.74 -15.34 0.13
CA ARG A 126 -15.71 -14.18 -0.78
C ARG A 126 -14.69 -13.13 -0.34
N VAL A 127 -13.76 -12.78 -1.22
CA VAL A 127 -12.67 -11.83 -0.94
C VAL A 127 -12.61 -10.69 -1.95
N LEU A 128 -12.37 -9.48 -1.47
CA LEU A 128 -12.00 -8.33 -2.29
C LEU A 128 -10.55 -7.95 -2.02
N ASP A 129 -9.72 -7.84 -3.06
CA ASP A 129 -8.38 -7.28 -2.95
C ASP A 129 -8.38 -5.85 -3.48
N PHE A 130 -8.18 -4.87 -2.60
CA PHE A 130 -8.19 -3.45 -2.94
C PHE A 130 -6.76 -2.98 -3.22
N GLY A 131 -6.53 -2.47 -4.43
CA GLY A 131 -5.20 -2.23 -4.99
C GLY A 131 -4.52 -3.52 -5.45
N CYS A 132 -5.28 -4.42 -6.09
CA CYS A 132 -4.87 -5.81 -6.34
C CYS A 132 -3.76 -5.99 -7.39
N GLY A 133 -3.27 -4.92 -8.01
CA GLY A 133 -2.27 -4.99 -9.06
C GLY A 133 -2.74 -5.85 -10.24
N PHE A 134 -1.88 -6.76 -10.68
CA PHE A 134 -2.19 -7.75 -11.74
C PHE A 134 -3.09 -8.90 -11.28
N GLY A 135 -3.64 -8.86 -10.06
CA GLY A 135 -4.58 -9.87 -9.57
C GLY A 135 -3.94 -11.22 -9.21
N ARG A 136 -2.63 -11.29 -8.96
CA ARG A 136 -1.92 -12.55 -8.67
C ARG A 136 -2.42 -13.21 -7.38
N PHE A 137 -2.73 -12.40 -6.36
CA PHE A 137 -3.35 -12.91 -5.13
C PHE A 137 -4.77 -13.43 -5.39
N LEU A 138 -5.54 -12.76 -6.25
CA LEU A 138 -6.88 -13.19 -6.65
C LEU A 138 -6.84 -14.51 -7.44
N GLU A 139 -5.88 -14.68 -8.35
CA GLU A 139 -5.65 -15.95 -9.04
C GLU A 139 -5.42 -17.08 -8.02
N MET A 140 -4.62 -16.83 -6.99
CA MET A 140 -4.39 -17.78 -5.90
C MET A 140 -5.68 -18.06 -5.10
N CYS A 141 -6.48 -17.04 -4.79
CA CYS A 141 -7.76 -17.21 -4.11
C CYS A 141 -8.71 -18.11 -4.91
N CYS A 142 -8.85 -17.85 -6.22
CA CYS A 142 -9.66 -18.66 -7.13
C CYS A 142 -9.17 -20.11 -7.21
N LEU A 143 -7.86 -20.35 -7.28
CA LEU A 143 -7.27 -21.71 -7.28
C LEU A 143 -7.60 -22.50 -6.02
N PHE A 144 -7.79 -21.81 -4.89
CA PHE A 144 -8.18 -22.40 -3.62
C PHE A 144 -9.70 -22.41 -3.40
N GLY A 145 -10.49 -21.99 -4.39
CA GLY A 145 -11.95 -22.08 -4.41
C GLY A 145 -12.67 -20.92 -3.71
N LEU A 146 -12.04 -19.75 -3.58
CA LEU A 146 -12.71 -18.53 -3.11
C LEU A 146 -13.29 -17.76 -4.31
N GLU A 147 -14.42 -17.07 -4.10
CA GLU A 147 -14.90 -16.02 -5.02
C GLU A 147 -14.08 -14.75 -4.77
N ALA A 148 -13.28 -14.33 -5.75
CA ALA A 148 -12.31 -13.27 -5.58
C ALA A 148 -12.51 -12.13 -6.60
N HIS A 149 -12.62 -10.90 -6.09
CA HIS A 149 -12.73 -9.68 -6.90
C HIS A 149 -11.58 -8.72 -6.57
N GLY A 150 -11.12 -7.97 -7.56
CA GLY A 150 -10.08 -6.95 -7.41
C GLY A 150 -10.59 -5.55 -7.67
N VAL A 151 -9.93 -4.56 -7.10
CA VAL A 151 -10.06 -3.14 -7.51
C VAL A 151 -8.66 -2.61 -7.77
N ASP A 152 -8.39 -2.14 -8.99
CA ASP A 152 -7.14 -1.45 -9.34
C ASP A 152 -7.41 -0.46 -10.47
N ARG A 153 -6.91 0.78 -10.31
CA ARG A 153 -7.18 1.86 -11.27
C ARG A 153 -6.45 1.65 -12.60
N SER A 154 -5.33 0.93 -12.60
CA SER A 154 -4.51 0.71 -13.79
C SER A 154 -5.24 -0.16 -14.82
N ASN A 155 -5.51 0.41 -15.99
CA ASN A 155 -6.15 -0.33 -17.09
C ASN A 155 -5.25 -1.45 -17.63
N ALA A 156 -3.94 -1.23 -17.68
CA ALA A 156 -2.97 -2.24 -18.14
C ALA A 156 -3.02 -3.50 -17.25
N ARG A 157 -2.98 -3.29 -15.93
CA ARG A 157 -3.08 -4.38 -14.94
C ARG A 157 -4.39 -5.14 -15.04
N ARG A 158 -5.51 -4.41 -15.20
CA ARG A 158 -6.85 -5.00 -15.40
C ARG A 158 -6.98 -5.82 -16.67
N SER A 159 -6.48 -5.28 -17.79
CA SER A 159 -6.61 -5.92 -19.11
C SER A 159 -5.79 -7.21 -19.24
N GLY A 160 -4.72 -7.36 -18.44
CA GLY A 160 -3.88 -8.55 -18.42
C GLY A 160 -4.32 -9.62 -17.41
N ALA A 161 -5.32 -9.36 -16.57
CA ALA A 161 -5.72 -10.25 -15.50
C ALA A 161 -6.68 -11.35 -15.96
N ASN A 162 -6.51 -12.57 -15.44
CA ASN A 162 -7.42 -13.70 -15.66
C ASN A 162 -8.59 -13.75 -14.66
N VAL A 163 -8.76 -12.68 -13.88
CA VAL A 163 -9.67 -12.57 -12.74
C VAL A 163 -10.47 -11.28 -12.85
N GLN A 164 -11.57 -11.20 -12.12
CA GLN A 164 -12.42 -10.01 -12.15
C GLN A 164 -11.75 -8.86 -11.39
N ILE A 165 -11.34 -7.82 -12.12
CA ILE A 165 -10.80 -6.60 -11.53
C ILE A 165 -11.59 -5.39 -12.04
N HIS A 166 -12.03 -4.57 -11.10
CA HIS A 166 -12.82 -3.36 -11.30
C HIS A 166 -11.94 -2.11 -11.26
N ALA A 167 -12.36 -1.04 -11.94
CA ALA A 167 -11.63 0.23 -11.93
C ALA A 167 -11.80 0.96 -10.60
N GLU A 168 -13.04 0.94 -10.09
CA GLU A 168 -13.45 1.64 -8.89
C GLU A 168 -14.19 0.69 -7.94
N LEU A 169 -14.14 1.00 -6.64
CA LEU A 169 -14.74 0.18 -5.60
C LEU A 169 -16.25 -0.04 -5.78
N ASP A 170 -16.96 0.96 -6.29
CA ASP A 170 -18.41 0.91 -6.47
C ASP A 170 -18.85 -0.04 -7.60
N GLU A 171 -17.95 -0.36 -8.52
CA GLU A 171 -18.20 -1.34 -9.60
C GLU A 171 -18.10 -2.79 -9.10
N ALA A 172 -17.35 -3.01 -8.01
CA ALA A 172 -17.23 -4.32 -7.41
C ALA A 172 -18.58 -4.72 -6.79
N PRO A 173 -19.06 -5.97 -6.95
CA PRO A 173 -20.41 -6.34 -6.52
C PRO A 173 -20.50 -6.70 -5.03
N GLY A 174 -21.54 -6.21 -4.35
CA GLY A 174 -21.93 -6.69 -3.01
C GLY A 174 -20.88 -6.50 -1.90
N THR A 175 -20.97 -7.34 -0.87
CA THR A 175 -20.14 -7.33 0.34
C THR A 175 -19.29 -8.60 0.45
N TYR A 176 -18.21 -8.55 1.24
CA TYR A 176 -17.17 -9.57 1.26
C TYR A 176 -16.90 -10.12 2.66
N ASP A 177 -16.53 -11.39 2.76
CA ASP A 177 -16.10 -11.99 4.02
C ASP A 177 -14.71 -11.51 4.40
N ALA A 178 -13.88 -11.18 3.40
CA ALA A 178 -12.59 -10.56 3.59
C ALA A 178 -12.32 -9.42 2.62
N ILE A 179 -11.63 -8.40 3.08
CA ILE A 179 -11.00 -7.38 2.23
C ILE A 179 -9.50 -7.38 2.53
N THR A 180 -8.67 -7.38 1.49
CA THR A 180 -7.21 -7.29 1.60
C THR A 180 -6.69 -5.97 1.03
N MET A 181 -5.63 -5.45 1.64
CA MET A 181 -4.86 -4.29 1.19
C MET A 181 -3.38 -4.63 1.37
N PHE A 182 -2.71 -5.06 0.31
CA PHE A 182 -1.29 -5.43 0.35
C PHE A 182 -0.46 -4.35 -0.31
N GLU A 183 0.31 -3.59 0.48
CA GLU A 183 1.14 -2.47 0.02
C GLU A 183 0.30 -1.40 -0.72
N VAL A 184 -0.77 -0.93 -0.06
CA VAL A 184 -1.73 0.05 -0.61
C VAL A 184 -1.98 1.21 0.34
N LEU A 185 -2.12 0.94 1.64
CA LEU A 185 -2.56 1.92 2.64
C LEU A 185 -1.55 3.09 2.79
N GLU A 186 -0.27 2.81 2.57
CA GLU A 186 0.84 3.77 2.59
C GLU A 186 0.80 4.79 1.45
N HIS A 187 0.09 4.49 0.36
CA HIS A 187 -0.02 5.35 -0.82
C HIS A 187 -1.26 6.26 -0.81
N LEU A 188 -2.20 6.05 0.13
CA LEU A 188 -3.48 6.76 0.13
C LEU A 188 -3.39 8.16 0.74
N ASP A 189 -4.01 9.15 0.12
CA ASP A 189 -4.06 10.52 0.66
C ASP A 189 -4.85 10.59 1.99
N ASP A 190 -5.99 9.90 2.05
CA ASP A 190 -6.86 9.76 3.22
C ASP A 190 -7.12 8.28 3.55
N PRO A 191 -6.16 7.61 4.22
CA PRO A 191 -6.28 6.19 4.53
C PRO A 191 -7.42 5.91 5.51
N LEU A 192 -7.71 6.81 6.45
CA LEU A 192 -8.78 6.61 7.44
C LEU A 192 -10.16 6.64 6.78
N ALA A 193 -10.41 7.55 5.84
CA ALA A 193 -11.65 7.58 5.10
C ALA A 193 -11.82 6.31 4.25
N MET A 194 -10.78 5.88 3.54
CA MET A 194 -10.84 4.65 2.74
C MET A 194 -11.11 3.40 3.61
N LEU A 195 -10.45 3.27 4.75
CA LEU A 195 -10.71 2.17 5.69
C LEU A 195 -12.17 2.14 6.16
N LYS A 196 -12.77 3.31 6.44
CA LYS A 196 -14.20 3.41 6.81
C LYS A 196 -15.11 3.03 5.64
N THR A 197 -14.76 3.41 4.42
CA THR A 197 -15.49 3.02 3.20
C THR A 197 -15.44 1.50 3.01
N LEU A 198 -14.25 0.91 3.05
CA LEU A 198 -14.05 -0.54 2.91
C LEU A 198 -14.73 -1.33 4.02
N ARG A 199 -14.79 -0.81 5.26
CA ARG A 199 -15.57 -1.41 6.34
C ARG A 199 -17.04 -1.60 5.95
N GLY A 200 -17.64 -0.64 5.24
CA GLY A 200 -19.01 -0.73 4.73
C GLY A 200 -19.21 -1.80 3.65
N ARG A 201 -18.13 -2.38 3.13
CA ARG A 201 -18.12 -3.44 2.13
C ARG A 201 -17.88 -4.83 2.73
N LEU A 202 -17.70 -4.94 4.05
CA LEU A 202 -17.57 -6.22 4.74
C LEU A 202 -18.95 -6.79 5.12
N ASN A 203 -19.08 -8.12 5.03
CA ASN A 203 -20.16 -8.88 5.64
C ASN A 203 -20.09 -8.76 7.18
N PRO A 204 -21.21 -8.97 7.90
CA PRO A 204 -21.18 -9.16 9.34
C PRO A 204 -20.19 -10.28 9.71
N GLY A 205 -19.23 -9.98 10.59
CA GLY A 205 -18.15 -10.91 10.96
C GLY A 205 -16.98 -10.98 9.98
N GLY A 206 -17.02 -10.20 8.89
CA GLY A 206 -15.94 -10.13 7.91
C GLY A 206 -14.66 -9.52 8.46
N VAL A 207 -13.55 -9.80 7.76
CA VAL A 207 -12.19 -9.46 8.18
C VAL A 207 -11.47 -8.54 7.20
N MET A 208 -10.68 -7.61 7.72
CA MET A 208 -9.75 -6.80 6.93
C MET A 208 -8.33 -7.32 7.12
N VAL A 209 -7.58 -7.50 6.04
CA VAL A 209 -6.15 -7.85 6.07
C VAL A 209 -5.37 -6.70 5.49
N VAL A 210 -4.43 -6.17 6.26
CA VAL A 210 -3.56 -5.06 5.82
C VAL A 210 -2.11 -5.49 5.95
N GLU A 211 -1.35 -5.28 4.87
CA GLU A 211 0.11 -5.36 4.85
C GLU A 211 0.68 -4.03 4.34
N VAL A 212 1.65 -3.51 5.09
CA VAL A 212 2.39 -2.27 4.78
C VAL A 212 3.84 -2.41 5.22
N PRO A 213 4.78 -1.60 4.69
CA PRO A 213 6.15 -1.56 5.17
C PRO A 213 6.22 -1.26 6.68
N ASP A 214 7.03 -2.02 7.41
CA ASP A 214 7.31 -1.72 8.82
C ASP A 214 8.36 -0.60 8.90
N THR A 215 7.93 0.57 9.37
CA THR A 215 8.78 1.77 9.52
C THR A 215 9.32 1.97 10.93
N SER A 216 9.21 0.97 11.81
CA SER A 216 9.68 1.05 13.20
C SER A 216 11.20 1.26 13.33
N ASP A 217 11.97 0.83 12.32
CA ASP A 217 13.44 1.01 12.26
C ASP A 217 13.85 2.28 11.48
N VAL A 218 12.90 3.11 11.06
CA VAL A 218 13.17 4.35 10.33
C VAL A 218 13.17 5.53 11.29
N ASP A 219 14.26 5.65 12.07
CA ASP A 219 14.54 6.82 12.91
C ASP A 219 15.55 7.73 12.19
N GLY A 220 15.02 8.69 11.43
CA GLY A 220 15.78 9.49 10.48
C GLY A 220 15.96 8.77 9.14
N ILE A 221 15.68 9.46 8.03
CA ILE A 221 15.77 8.87 6.69
C ILE A 221 17.12 9.23 6.09
N VAL A 222 18.07 8.30 6.18
CA VAL A 222 19.48 8.56 5.84
C VAL A 222 20.07 7.61 4.81
N ASP A 223 19.35 6.54 4.43
CA ASP A 223 19.82 5.54 3.49
C ASP A 223 18.73 5.06 2.51
N ARG A 224 19.17 4.34 1.46
CA ARG A 224 18.28 3.79 0.43
C ARG A 224 17.24 2.84 1.01
N ARG A 225 17.59 2.05 2.03
CA ARG A 225 16.67 1.09 2.65
C ARG A 225 15.50 1.78 3.33
N SER A 226 15.75 2.91 3.97
CA SER A 226 14.72 3.74 4.58
C SER A 226 13.80 4.35 3.53
N TYR A 227 14.35 4.83 2.40
CA TYR A 227 13.56 5.38 1.30
C TYR A 227 12.67 4.35 0.59
N HIS A 228 13.07 3.07 0.53
CA HIS A 228 12.18 2.00 0.05
C HIS A 228 10.93 1.81 0.91
N LYS A 229 10.95 2.25 2.18
CA LYS A 229 9.79 2.17 3.08
C LYS A 229 9.00 3.48 3.14
N ILE A 230 9.69 4.60 2.95
CA ILE A 230 9.18 5.96 3.11
C ILE A 230 9.62 6.79 1.89
N HIS A 231 9.02 6.48 0.74
CA HIS A 231 9.26 7.14 -0.54
C HIS A 231 8.40 8.44 -0.61
N PRO A 232 9.00 9.66 -0.65
CA PRO A 232 8.25 10.92 -0.57
C PRO A 232 7.22 11.19 -1.67
N LEU A 233 7.34 10.50 -2.81
CA LEU A 233 6.37 10.58 -3.92
C LEU A 233 5.40 9.39 -3.98
N ASP A 234 5.59 8.35 -3.16
CA ASP A 234 4.85 7.09 -3.32
C ASP A 234 4.32 6.57 -1.98
N HIS A 235 5.19 6.20 -1.04
CA HIS A 235 4.81 5.76 0.31
C HIS A 235 4.63 6.98 1.21
N ILE A 236 3.56 7.74 0.94
CA ILE A 236 3.29 9.02 1.59
C ILE A 236 2.89 8.88 3.08
N ASN A 237 2.50 7.69 3.53
CA ASN A 237 2.21 7.38 4.92
C ASN A 237 3.16 6.30 5.46
N ALA A 238 3.59 6.46 6.72
CA ALA A 238 4.53 5.54 7.36
C ALA A 238 3.89 4.87 8.58
N PHE A 239 3.89 3.54 8.60
CA PHE A 239 3.22 2.75 9.63
C PHE A 239 4.22 1.93 10.45
N THR A 240 4.00 1.89 11.75
CA THR A 240 4.57 0.90 12.67
C THR A 240 3.45 -0.09 13.04
N PRO A 241 3.75 -1.24 13.66
CA PRO A 241 2.71 -2.13 14.17
C PRO A 241 1.69 -1.45 15.08
N GLU A 242 2.13 -0.50 15.90
CA GLU A 242 1.29 0.25 16.83
C GLU A 242 0.43 1.29 16.10
N SER A 243 1.01 2.07 15.18
CA SER A 243 0.25 3.09 14.46
C SER A 243 -0.76 2.47 13.49
N LEU A 244 -0.44 1.32 12.88
CA LEU A 244 -1.38 0.54 12.08
C LEU A 244 -2.58 0.09 12.92
N VAL A 245 -2.34 -0.50 14.11
CA VAL A 245 -3.45 -0.89 15.01
C VAL A 245 -4.27 0.34 15.43
N ALA A 246 -3.61 1.47 15.70
CA ALA A 246 -4.29 2.69 16.11
C ALA A 246 -5.21 3.28 15.01
N ILE A 247 -4.74 3.39 13.77
CA ILE A 247 -5.56 3.92 12.67
C ILE A 247 -6.70 2.96 12.31
N MET A 248 -6.46 1.65 12.35
CA MET A 248 -7.50 0.62 12.18
C MET A 248 -8.56 0.72 13.29
N GLY A 249 -8.15 0.91 14.54
CA GLY A 249 -9.03 1.20 15.68
C GLY A 249 -9.96 2.38 15.43
N ARG A 250 -9.42 3.48 14.88
CA ARG A 250 -10.19 4.69 14.53
C ARG A 250 -11.14 4.48 13.34
N ALA A 251 -10.86 3.51 12.48
CA ALA A 251 -11.78 3.05 11.44
C ALA A 251 -12.86 2.08 11.97
N GLY A 252 -12.81 1.72 13.27
CA GLY A 252 -13.77 0.81 13.91
C GLY A 252 -13.44 -0.66 13.69
N PHE A 253 -12.15 -0.97 13.63
CA PHE A 253 -11.63 -2.33 13.58
C PHE A 253 -10.87 -2.68 14.86
N GLU A 254 -10.78 -3.96 15.17
CA GLU A 254 -9.90 -4.48 16.21
C GLU A 254 -9.06 -5.65 15.70
N PRO A 255 -7.82 -5.82 16.19
CA PRO A 255 -6.94 -6.88 15.73
C PRO A 255 -7.47 -8.26 16.15
N ILE A 256 -7.42 -9.22 15.24
CA ILE A 256 -7.70 -10.62 15.56
C ILE A 256 -6.49 -11.17 16.32
N ALA A 257 -6.72 -11.75 17.49
CA ALA A 257 -5.67 -12.30 18.33
C ALA A 257 -4.81 -13.31 17.54
N LYS A 258 -3.48 -13.22 17.67
CA LYS A 258 -2.54 -14.10 16.93
C LYS A 258 -2.91 -15.58 17.03
N ARG A 259 -3.44 -16.08 18.15
CA ARG A 259 -3.84 -17.50 18.26
C ARG A 259 -5.05 -17.91 17.41
N ALA A 260 -5.95 -16.98 17.06
CA ALA A 260 -7.10 -17.24 16.18
C ALA A 260 -6.75 -17.11 14.69
N ALA A 261 -5.67 -16.39 14.36
CA ALA A 261 -5.12 -16.28 13.01
C ALA A 261 -4.15 -17.42 12.63
N PHE A 262 -3.94 -18.39 13.53
CA PHE A 262 -3.09 -19.56 13.32
C PHE A 262 -3.96 -20.81 13.36
N VAL A 263 -4.44 -21.24 12.20
CA VAL A 263 -4.93 -22.62 12.06
C VAL A 263 -3.76 -23.45 11.54
N THR A 264 -3.15 -24.21 12.44
CA THR A 264 -2.13 -25.20 12.07
C THR A 264 -2.81 -26.41 11.46
N THR A 265 -2.39 -26.84 10.27
CA THR A 265 -2.64 -28.21 9.78
C THR A 265 -1.33 -28.98 9.70
N SER A 266 -0.67 -29.15 10.86
CA SER A 266 0.54 -29.96 11.10
C SER A 266 1.87 -29.52 10.42
N LEU A 267 2.97 -29.93 11.05
CA LEU A 267 4.20 -29.14 11.25
C LEU A 267 5.30 -29.23 10.16
N GLU A 268 5.22 -30.12 9.17
CA GLU A 268 6.27 -30.25 8.13
C GLU A 268 6.10 -29.28 6.94
N ARG A 269 4.89 -28.82 6.67
CA ARG A 269 4.57 -28.06 5.44
C ARG A 269 4.88 -26.56 5.59
N VAL A 270 4.56 -26.01 6.74
CA VAL A 270 4.97 -24.67 7.21
C VAL A 270 6.48 -24.60 7.49
N ALA A 271 7.13 -25.71 7.84
CA ALA A 271 8.58 -25.73 8.07
C ALA A 271 9.41 -25.48 6.78
N LYS A 272 8.86 -25.78 5.59
CA LYS A 272 9.46 -25.40 4.30
C LYS A 272 9.20 -23.93 3.94
N ASP A 273 8.04 -23.39 4.29
CA ASP A 273 7.71 -21.97 4.12
C ASP A 273 8.66 -21.05 4.94
N VAL A 274 9.20 -21.57 6.05
CA VAL A 274 10.12 -20.89 6.98
C VAL A 274 11.60 -20.92 6.56
N ALA A 275 12.01 -21.84 5.69
CA ALA A 275 13.43 -21.98 5.31
C ALA A 275 13.86 -21.09 4.12
N LYS A 276 12.91 -20.67 3.27
CA LYS A 276 13.20 -19.96 2.00
C LYS A 276 12.77 -18.49 1.94
N ALA A 277 12.19 -17.92 3.01
CA ALA A 277 12.01 -16.46 3.19
C ALA A 277 13.35 -15.71 3.38
N SER A 278 14.43 -16.24 2.80
CA SER A 278 15.80 -15.76 2.85
C SER A 278 15.98 -14.57 1.89
N LEU A 279 15.33 -13.47 2.25
CA LEU A 279 15.80 -12.09 2.21
C LEU A 279 14.72 -11.32 2.97
N LYS A 280 14.97 -11.02 4.25
CA LYS A 280 14.02 -10.34 5.14
C LYS A 280 13.58 -9.02 4.51
N GLN A 281 12.38 -8.97 3.95
CA GLN A 281 11.62 -7.74 3.85
C GLN A 281 10.92 -7.52 5.21
N SER A 282 11.04 -6.31 5.73
CA SER A 282 10.42 -5.92 7.00
C SER A 282 9.05 -5.31 6.68
N SER A 283 8.02 -6.16 6.54
CA SER A 283 6.63 -5.74 6.41
C SER A 283 5.85 -6.02 7.71
N THR A 284 4.79 -5.25 7.95
CA THR A 284 3.83 -5.47 9.03
C THR A 284 2.51 -5.94 8.43
N GLN A 285 2.14 -7.20 8.68
CA GLN A 285 0.85 -7.77 8.27
C GLN A 285 -0.05 -8.06 9.47
N ARG A 286 -1.34 -7.68 9.39
CA ARG A 286 -2.33 -7.89 10.46
C ARG A 286 -3.74 -8.15 9.91
N TYR A 287 -4.48 -8.98 10.65
CA TYR A 287 -5.88 -9.28 10.41
C TYR A 287 -6.73 -8.55 11.45
N PHE A 288 -7.84 -7.98 10.99
CA PHE A 288 -8.74 -7.17 11.80
C PHE A 288 -10.20 -7.60 11.58
N ARG A 289 -11.03 -7.42 12.59
CA ARG A 289 -12.49 -7.59 12.50
C ARG A 289 -13.18 -6.27 12.88
N VAL A 290 -14.43 -6.10 12.48
CA VAL A 290 -15.24 -4.93 12.89
C VAL A 290 -15.48 -5.00 14.40
N ALA A 291 -15.26 -3.86 15.09
CA ALA A 291 -15.46 -3.70 16.53
C ALA A 291 -16.94 -3.56 16.93
#